data_AF-A0A174H4Z2-F1
#
_entry.id   AF-A0A174H4Z2-F1
#
_cell.length_a   1.000
_cell.length_b   1.000
_cell.length_c   1.000
_cell.angle_alpha   90.00
_cell.angle_beta   90.00
_cell.angle_gamma   90.00
#
_symmetry.space_group_name_H-M   'P 1'
#
loop_
_entity.id
_entity.type
_entity.pdbx_description
1 polymer ?
#
loop_
_entity_poly.entity_id
_entity_poly.type
_entity_poly.pdbx_seq_one_letter_code
_entity_poly.pdbx_strand_id
1 'polypeptide(L)'
;MRKKYTYDDIYNFTHGVLNNNIVEKTSEKEIGEWEVISGSLFLYQDNDGNEYTEEEASDKISELEEQIEEAESQVDDLQEEMDKDIPDCNLQETEDKINELEGKIEHWKGVIETLQYGEIIDVCQYYIVSESAFETWLKGSSELVLYNEELDMYVWCICFYGSDWRDVLTDIPIPEKAA
;
A
#
# COMPACT_ATOMS: atom_id res chain seq x y z
N MET A 1 12.20 20.86 -0.47
CA MET A 1 10.90 20.37 -0.98
C MET A 1 11.20 19.69 -2.31
N ARG A 2 11.09 18.35 -2.41
CA ARG A 2 11.20 17.67 -3.70
C ARG A 2 10.01 18.11 -4.55
N LYS A 3 10.23 18.49 -5.81
CA LYS A 3 9.14 18.84 -6.74
C LYS A 3 8.35 17.54 -6.98
N LYS A 4 7.03 17.58 -6.78
CA LYS A 4 6.13 16.49 -7.19
C LYS A 4 5.50 16.89 -8.52
N TYR A 5 5.30 15.91 -9.40
CA TYR A 5 4.58 16.11 -10.65
C TYR A 5 3.09 15.90 -10.43
N THR A 6 2.27 16.57 -11.22
CA THR A 6 0.85 16.23 -11.31
C THR A 6 0.63 15.08 -12.30
N TYR A 7 -0.50 14.40 -12.25
CA TYR A 7 -0.82 13.42 -13.28
C TYR A 7 -0.91 14.04 -14.69
N ASP A 8 -1.28 15.32 -14.82
CA ASP A 8 -1.22 16.03 -16.11
C ASP A 8 0.22 16.17 -16.60
N ASP A 9 1.16 16.49 -15.71
CA ASP A 9 2.58 16.53 -16.06
C ASP A 9 3.05 15.16 -16.58
N ILE A 10 2.68 14.07 -15.90
CA ILE A 10 3.05 12.71 -16.31
C ILE A 10 2.40 12.31 -17.63
N TYR A 11 1.13 12.66 -17.85
CA TYR A 11 0.49 12.50 -19.16
C TYR A 11 1.26 13.24 -20.25
N ASN A 12 1.64 14.50 -19.99
CA ASN A 12 2.43 15.31 -20.90
C ASN A 12 3.84 14.76 -21.12
N PHE A 13 4.42 13.95 -20.23
CA PHE A 13 5.72 13.31 -20.45
C PHE A 13 5.61 11.94 -21.15
N THR A 14 4.59 11.16 -20.81
CA THR A 14 4.39 9.80 -21.32
C THR A 14 3.75 9.80 -22.71
N HIS A 15 3.00 10.86 -23.06
CA HIS A 15 2.21 10.96 -24.28
C HIS A 15 1.28 9.75 -24.47
N GLY A 16 0.73 9.25 -23.36
CA GLY A 16 -0.11 8.06 -23.36
C GLY A 16 -1.35 8.20 -24.26
N VAL A 17 -1.74 7.10 -24.92
CA VAL A 17 -2.97 7.04 -25.72
C VAL A 17 -4.08 6.42 -24.88
N LEU A 18 -5.11 7.21 -24.56
CA LEU A 18 -6.27 6.74 -23.81
C LEU A 18 -7.01 5.63 -24.57
N ASN A 19 -7.18 4.47 -23.94
CA ASN A 19 -8.00 3.39 -24.45
C ASN A 19 -8.54 2.51 -23.33
N ASN A 20 -9.70 2.87 -22.78
CA ASN A 20 -10.29 2.16 -21.65
C ASN A 20 -10.79 0.73 -21.95
N ASN A 21 -10.88 0.38 -23.23
CA ASN A 21 -11.35 -0.95 -23.62
C ASN A 21 -10.20 -1.90 -23.93
N ILE A 22 -8.93 -1.44 -23.88
CA ILE A 22 -7.80 -2.23 -24.37
C ILE A 22 -7.64 -3.53 -23.59
N VAL A 23 -7.66 -3.46 -22.27
CA VAL A 23 -7.47 -4.64 -21.40
C VAL A 23 -8.65 -5.58 -21.52
N GLU A 24 -9.88 -5.09 -21.28
CA GLU A 24 -11.11 -5.91 -21.36
C GLU A 24 -11.25 -6.61 -22.72
N LYS A 25 -11.14 -5.87 -23.83
CA LYS A 25 -11.37 -6.44 -25.18
C LYS A 25 -10.29 -7.42 -25.62
N THR A 26 -9.06 -7.28 -25.13
CA THR A 26 -7.96 -8.21 -25.47
C THR A 26 -8.04 -9.46 -24.62
N SER A 27 -8.36 -9.34 -23.34
CA SER A 27 -8.66 -10.48 -22.45
C SER A 27 -9.87 -11.29 -22.94
N GLU A 28 -10.98 -10.65 -23.34
CA GLU A 28 -12.17 -11.32 -23.91
C GLU A 28 -11.85 -12.16 -25.15
N LYS A 29 -10.83 -11.75 -25.90
CA LYS A 29 -10.40 -12.40 -27.14
C LYS A 29 -9.21 -13.33 -26.94
N GLU A 30 -8.76 -13.52 -25.71
CA GLU A 30 -7.60 -14.34 -25.36
C GLU A 30 -6.34 -13.91 -26.14
N ILE A 31 -6.13 -12.60 -26.29
CA ILE A 31 -4.93 -12.02 -26.94
C ILE A 31 -3.92 -11.68 -25.85
N GLY A 32 -3.09 -12.65 -25.50
CA GLY A 32 -2.08 -12.57 -24.45
C GLY A 32 -2.67 -12.39 -23.05
N GLU A 33 -1.78 -12.46 -22.06
CA GLU A 33 -2.10 -12.16 -20.66
C GLU A 33 -1.55 -10.78 -20.30
N TRP A 34 -2.27 -10.06 -19.43
CA TRP A 34 -1.82 -8.77 -18.90
C TRP A 34 -1.12 -9.00 -17.57
N GLU A 35 0.19 -8.84 -17.55
CA GLU A 35 1.02 -8.99 -16.36
C GLU A 35 1.23 -7.65 -15.68
N VAL A 36 1.18 -7.61 -14.35
CA VAL A 36 1.56 -6.43 -13.57
C VAL A 36 3.08 -6.35 -13.53
N ILE A 37 3.64 -5.28 -14.09
CA ILE A 37 5.11 -5.06 -14.14
C ILE A 37 5.57 -3.89 -13.25
N SER A 38 4.63 -3.12 -12.69
CA SER A 38 4.87 -2.03 -11.75
C SER A 38 3.59 -1.74 -10.97
N GLY A 39 3.75 -1.30 -9.72
CA GLY A 39 2.64 -1.05 -8.80
C GLY A 39 1.96 -2.34 -8.32
N SER A 40 0.77 -2.20 -7.74
CA SER A 40 -0.03 -3.30 -7.20
C SER A 40 -1.49 -3.17 -7.63
N LEU A 41 -2.17 -4.29 -7.80
CA LEU A 41 -3.64 -4.33 -7.96
C LEU A 41 -4.37 -4.29 -6.62
N PHE A 42 -3.64 -4.47 -5.53
CA PHE A 42 -4.16 -4.52 -4.17
C PHE A 42 -3.64 -3.33 -3.37
N LEU A 43 -4.56 -2.64 -2.69
CA LEU A 43 -4.28 -1.64 -1.68
C LEU A 43 -4.57 -2.23 -0.30
N TYR A 44 -3.59 -2.16 0.60
CA TYR A 44 -3.76 -2.59 1.97
C TYR A 44 -3.87 -1.34 2.84
N GLN A 45 -4.92 -1.24 3.64
CA GLN A 45 -5.15 -0.10 4.52
C GLN A 45 -5.42 -0.59 5.94
N ASP A 46 -4.74 0.01 6.91
CA ASP A 46 -5.02 -0.29 8.32
C ASP A 46 -6.23 0.48 8.85
N ASN A 47 -6.65 0.15 10.08
CA ASN A 47 -7.75 0.84 10.76
C ASN A 47 -7.46 2.32 11.12
N ASP A 48 -6.21 2.77 11.01
CA ASP A 48 -5.79 4.16 11.20
C ASP A 48 -5.77 4.96 9.88
N GLY A 49 -6.00 4.30 8.75
CA GLY A 49 -6.02 4.89 7.41
C GLY A 49 -4.65 4.99 6.73
N ASN A 50 -3.62 4.31 7.25
CA ASN A 50 -2.33 4.20 6.58
C ASN A 50 -2.41 3.17 5.45
N GLU A 51 -1.80 3.49 4.32
CA GLU A 51 -1.79 2.66 3.11
C GLU A 51 -0.45 1.94 2.94
N TYR A 52 -0.50 0.70 2.46
CA TYR A 52 0.63 -0.21 2.32
C TYR A 52 0.56 -0.96 0.99
N THR A 53 1.74 -1.23 0.42
CA THR A 53 1.90 -2.32 -0.54
C THR A 53 1.76 -3.69 0.14
N GLU A 54 1.61 -4.77 -0.62
CA GLU A 54 1.53 -6.13 -0.06
C GLU A 54 2.78 -6.49 0.76
N GLU A 55 3.97 -6.14 0.27
CA GLU A 55 5.24 -6.37 0.96
C GLU A 55 5.29 -5.57 2.28
N GLU A 56 4.96 -4.27 2.23
CA GLU A 56 4.95 -3.43 3.43
C GLU A 56 3.89 -3.87 4.45
N ALA A 57 2.73 -4.34 3.99
CA ALA A 57 1.70 -4.90 4.86
C ALA A 57 2.17 -6.18 5.55
N SER A 58 2.83 -7.08 4.81
CA SER A 58 3.41 -8.32 5.35
C SER A 58 4.51 -8.04 6.37
N ASP A 59 5.40 -7.11 6.06
CA ASP A 59 6.45 -6.66 6.99
C ASP A 59 5.84 -6.05 8.25
N LYS A 60 4.80 -5.22 8.07
CA LYS A 60 4.11 -4.57 9.19
C LYS A 60 3.40 -5.58 10.09
N ILE A 61 2.71 -6.56 9.51
CA ILE A 61 2.08 -7.64 10.27
C ILE A 61 3.13 -8.37 11.11
N SER A 62 4.26 -8.74 10.51
CA SER A 62 5.34 -9.46 11.22
C SER A 62 5.90 -8.65 12.39
N GLU A 63 6.12 -7.34 12.20
CA GLU A 63 6.56 -6.42 13.25
C GLU A 63 5.55 -6.34 14.41
N LEU A 64 4.26 -6.27 14.09
CA LEU A 64 3.19 -6.17 15.09
C LEU A 64 2.99 -7.49 15.85
N GLU A 65 3.13 -8.64 15.18
CA GLU A 65 3.09 -9.95 15.82
C GLU A 65 4.19 -10.10 16.88
N GLU A 66 5.42 -9.65 16.59
CA GLU A 66 6.53 -9.64 17.56
C GLU A 66 6.22 -8.70 18.75
N GLN A 67 5.67 -7.51 18.49
CA GLN A 67 5.28 -6.57 19.55
C GLN A 67 4.16 -7.12 20.45
N ILE A 68 3.20 -7.84 19.87
CA ILE A 68 2.14 -8.51 20.63
C ILE A 68 2.73 -9.60 21.52
N GLU A 69 3.62 -10.45 20.99
CA GLU A 69 4.26 -11.52 21.79
C GLU A 69 5.04 -10.94 22.98
N GLU A 70 5.82 -9.88 22.76
CA GLU A 70 6.56 -9.20 23.84
C GLU A 70 5.61 -8.58 24.88
N ALA A 71 4.55 -7.91 24.44
CA ALA A 71 3.58 -7.28 25.33
C ALA A 71 2.77 -8.31 26.13
N GLU A 72 2.35 -9.43 25.51
CA GLU A 72 1.67 -10.53 26.19
C GLU A 72 2.57 -11.16 27.28
N SER A 73 3.86 -11.38 26.98
CA SER A 73 4.83 -11.83 27.99
C SER A 73 4.98 -10.85 29.15
N GLN A 74 4.97 -9.54 28.89
CA GLN A 74 5.05 -8.52 29.95
C GLN A 74 3.78 -8.51 30.80
N VAL A 75 2.60 -8.70 30.21
CA VAL A 75 1.34 -8.82 30.95
C VAL A 75 1.37 -10.03 31.88
N ASP A 76 1.81 -11.20 31.38
CA ASP A 76 1.94 -12.42 32.17
C ASP A 76 2.88 -12.21 33.38
N ASP A 77 4.07 -11.63 33.16
CA ASP A 77 5.04 -11.33 34.23
C ASP A 77 4.45 -10.37 35.29
N LEU A 78 3.73 -9.33 34.87
CA LEU A 78 3.11 -8.36 35.78
C LEU A 78 1.95 -8.98 36.58
N GLN A 79 1.18 -9.87 35.96
CA GLN A 79 0.13 -10.63 36.64
C GLN A 79 0.71 -11.58 37.71
N GLU A 80 1.83 -12.26 37.41
CA GLU A 80 2.52 -13.11 38.39
C GLU A 80 3.09 -12.31 39.58
N GLU A 81 3.59 -11.08 39.35
CA GLU A 81 4.02 -10.21 40.44
C GLU A 81 2.83 -9.76 41.31
N MET A 82 1.67 -9.45 40.72
CA MET A 82 0.47 -9.07 41.46
C MET A 82 -0.06 -10.16 42.40
N ASP A 83 0.13 -11.44 42.06
CA ASP A 83 -0.26 -12.58 42.89
C ASP A 83 0.61 -12.74 44.16
N LYS A 84 1.72 -12.01 44.27
CA LYS A 84 2.57 -11.97 45.47
C LYS A 84 1.96 -10.97 46.47
N ASP A 85 2.11 -11.20 47.78
CA ASP A 85 1.60 -10.30 48.84
C ASP A 85 2.26 -8.90 48.78
N ILE A 86 1.78 -8.03 47.87
CA ILE A 86 2.30 -6.69 47.58
C ILE A 86 1.43 -5.61 48.26
N PRO A 87 1.99 -4.46 48.69
CA PRO A 87 1.22 -3.32 49.20
C PRO A 87 0.24 -2.74 48.17
N ASP A 88 -0.98 -2.41 48.61
CA ASP A 88 -2.14 -1.91 47.83
C ASP A 88 -1.81 -0.81 46.79
N CYS A 89 -0.87 0.10 47.09
CA CYS A 89 -0.51 1.21 46.19
C CYS A 89 0.31 0.78 44.95
N ASN A 90 1.04 -0.34 45.02
CA ASN A 90 1.80 -0.86 43.88
C ASN A 90 0.92 -1.72 42.97
N LEU A 91 -0.22 -2.19 43.49
CA LEU A 91 -1.21 -3.00 42.78
C LEU A 91 -1.91 -2.16 41.71
N GLN A 92 -2.40 -0.96 42.07
CA GLN A 92 -3.05 -0.04 41.13
C GLN A 92 -2.13 0.37 39.97
N GLU A 93 -0.87 0.72 40.24
CA GLU A 93 0.09 1.09 39.18
C GLU A 93 0.39 -0.08 38.23
N THR A 94 0.27 -1.32 38.71
CA THR A 94 0.49 -2.52 37.90
C THR A 94 -0.74 -2.83 37.06
N GLU A 95 -1.94 -2.72 37.64
CA GLU A 95 -3.21 -2.81 36.92
C GLU A 95 -3.30 -1.78 35.78
N ASP A 96 -2.92 -0.53 36.04
CA ASP A 96 -2.95 0.53 35.02
C ASP A 96 -2.03 0.21 33.83
N LYS A 97 -0.86 -0.39 34.08
CA LYS A 97 0.07 -0.83 33.03
C LYS A 97 -0.45 -2.02 32.23
N ILE A 98 -1.04 -3.00 32.92
CA ILE A 98 -1.67 -4.15 32.25
C ILE A 98 -2.77 -3.65 31.30
N ASN A 99 -3.66 -2.77 31.78
CA ASN A 99 -4.71 -2.19 30.95
C ASN A 99 -4.15 -1.42 29.74
N GLU A 100 -3.05 -0.69 29.91
CA GLU A 100 -2.39 0.01 28.78
C GLU A 100 -1.83 -0.98 27.74
N LEU A 101 -1.16 -2.05 28.18
CA LEU A 101 -0.61 -3.08 27.31
C LEU A 101 -1.71 -3.85 26.58
N GLU A 102 -2.77 -4.26 27.28
CA GLU A 102 -3.93 -4.93 26.69
C GLU A 102 -4.61 -4.06 25.62
N GLY A 103 -4.74 -2.74 25.88
CA GLY A 103 -5.26 -1.81 24.89
C GLY A 103 -4.39 -1.68 23.63
N LYS A 104 -3.06 -1.72 23.78
CA LYS A 104 -2.15 -1.75 22.62
C LYS A 104 -2.26 -3.05 21.83
N ILE A 105 -2.31 -4.18 22.53
CA ILE A 105 -2.48 -5.51 21.92
C ILE A 105 -3.77 -5.58 21.11
N GLU A 106 -4.89 -5.09 21.68
CA GLU A 106 -6.18 -5.05 20.98
C GLU A 106 -6.11 -4.20 19.70
N HIS A 107 -5.49 -3.02 19.79
CA HIS A 107 -5.31 -2.14 18.64
C HIS A 107 -4.44 -2.79 17.55
N TRP A 108 -3.28 -3.36 17.90
CA TRP A 108 -2.40 -4.03 16.95
C TRP A 108 -3.04 -5.25 16.30
N LYS A 109 -3.83 -6.03 17.05
CA LYS A 109 -4.62 -7.14 16.49
C LYS A 109 -5.64 -6.62 15.46
N GLY A 110 -6.28 -5.49 15.74
CA GLY A 110 -7.17 -4.82 14.77
C GLY A 110 -6.46 -4.36 13.51
N VAL A 111 -5.25 -3.80 13.63
CA VAL A 111 -4.42 -3.42 12.48
C VAL A 111 -4.07 -4.66 11.63
N ILE A 112 -3.62 -5.75 12.25
CA ILE A 112 -3.30 -6.99 11.56
C ILE A 112 -4.53 -7.54 10.81
N GLU A 113 -5.70 -7.57 11.43
CA GLU A 113 -6.94 -8.05 10.80
C GLU A 113 -7.25 -7.28 9.50
N THR A 114 -7.08 -5.96 9.50
CA THR A 114 -7.28 -5.13 8.30
C THR A 114 -6.21 -5.35 7.23
N LEU A 115 -4.94 -5.51 7.63
CA LEU A 115 -3.83 -5.68 6.69
C LEU A 115 -3.73 -7.10 6.10
N GLN A 116 -4.47 -8.08 6.62
CA GLN A 116 -4.51 -9.43 6.07
C GLN A 116 -5.20 -9.51 4.69
N TYR A 117 -6.03 -8.51 4.36
CA TYR A 117 -6.84 -8.53 3.15
C TYR A 117 -6.70 -7.22 2.39
N GLY A 118 -6.02 -7.28 1.24
CA GLY A 118 -5.94 -6.15 0.33
C GLY A 118 -7.25 -5.96 -0.44
N GLU A 119 -7.66 -4.71 -0.63
CA GLU A 119 -8.77 -4.36 -1.49
C GLU A 119 -8.29 -4.23 -2.94
N ILE A 120 -9.08 -4.77 -3.88
CA ILE A 120 -8.78 -4.61 -5.31
C ILE A 120 -8.98 -3.15 -5.69
N ILE A 121 -7.95 -2.56 -6.28
CA ILE A 121 -7.99 -1.18 -6.75
C ILE A 121 -8.78 -1.11 -8.06
N ASP A 122 -9.77 -0.23 -8.11
CA ASP A 122 -10.50 0.07 -9.34
C ASP A 122 -9.66 0.92 -10.30
N VAL A 123 -9.43 0.39 -11.51
CA VAL A 123 -8.79 1.17 -12.58
C VAL A 123 -9.83 2.04 -13.28
N CYS A 124 -9.65 3.35 -13.20
CA CYS A 124 -10.54 4.33 -13.81
C CYS A 124 -10.25 4.55 -15.30
N GLN A 125 -8.97 4.56 -15.69
CA GLN A 125 -8.54 4.82 -17.07
C GLN A 125 -7.29 4.03 -17.44
N TYR A 126 -7.20 3.70 -18.73
CA TYR A 126 -6.07 2.95 -19.29
C TYR A 126 -5.39 3.79 -20.37
N TYR A 127 -4.08 4.00 -20.23
CA TYR A 127 -3.26 4.74 -21.19
C TYR A 127 -2.18 3.81 -21.76
N ILE A 128 -2.21 3.61 -23.06
CA ILE A 128 -1.14 2.90 -23.77
C ILE A 128 0.09 3.82 -23.79
N VAL A 129 1.21 3.35 -23.27
CA VAL A 129 2.47 4.10 -23.20
C VAL A 129 3.57 3.37 -23.95
N SER A 130 4.61 4.11 -24.36
CA SER A 130 5.79 3.49 -24.96
C SER A 130 6.69 2.86 -23.89
N GLU A 131 7.48 1.86 -24.27
CA GLU A 131 8.54 1.28 -23.42
C GLU A 131 9.45 2.39 -22.86
N SER A 132 9.85 3.36 -23.69
CA SER A 132 10.69 4.49 -23.25
C SER A 132 10.01 5.34 -22.18
N ALA A 133 8.68 5.52 -22.26
CA ALA A 133 7.94 6.25 -21.24
C ALA A 133 7.87 5.46 -19.94
N PHE A 134 7.63 4.14 -20.02
CA PHE A 134 7.67 3.25 -18.87
C PHE A 134 9.04 3.29 -18.18
N GLU A 135 10.12 2.99 -18.90
CA GLU A 135 11.49 2.92 -18.35
C GLU A 135 11.98 4.25 -17.76
N THR A 136 11.53 5.38 -18.30
CA THR A 136 12.00 6.71 -17.86
C THR A 136 11.21 7.24 -16.67
N TRP A 137 9.90 6.99 -16.62
CA TRP A 137 8.99 7.70 -15.70
C TRP A 137 8.23 6.79 -14.75
N LEU A 138 7.77 5.63 -15.22
CA LEU A 138 6.84 4.79 -14.46
C LEU A 138 7.56 3.67 -13.71
N LYS A 139 8.66 3.16 -14.25
CA LYS A 139 9.43 2.08 -13.65
C LYS A 139 10.00 2.49 -12.29
N GLY A 140 9.69 1.73 -11.26
CA GLY A 140 10.09 2.01 -9.89
C GLY A 140 9.26 3.09 -9.20
N SER A 141 8.14 3.52 -9.81
CA SER A 141 7.09 4.27 -9.12
C SER A 141 6.04 3.31 -8.53
N SER A 142 5.15 3.84 -7.69
CA SER A 142 3.98 3.12 -7.19
C SER A 142 2.84 3.02 -8.22
N GLU A 143 2.98 3.62 -9.40
CA GLU A 143 1.96 3.58 -10.44
C GLU A 143 1.76 2.15 -10.99
N LEU A 144 0.50 1.78 -11.19
CA LEU A 144 0.12 0.50 -11.76
C LEU A 144 0.38 0.49 -13.27
N VAL A 145 1.23 -0.43 -13.72
CA VAL A 145 1.51 -0.64 -15.14
C VAL A 145 1.37 -2.11 -15.50
N LEU A 146 0.62 -2.37 -16.56
CA LEU A 146 0.42 -3.68 -17.14
C LEU A 146 1.23 -3.82 -18.42
N TYR A 147 1.68 -5.05 -18.71
CA TYR A 147 2.32 -5.40 -19.97
C TYR A 147 1.67 -6.63 -20.59
N ASN A 148 1.56 -6.62 -21.92
CA ASN A 148 1.09 -7.77 -22.70
C ASN A 148 2.16 -8.13 -23.73
N GLU A 149 2.73 -9.33 -23.59
CA GLU A 149 3.83 -9.80 -24.45
C GLU A 149 3.40 -10.00 -25.91
N GLU A 150 2.19 -10.52 -26.16
CA GLU A 150 1.71 -10.77 -27.52
C GLU A 150 1.47 -9.48 -28.31
N LEU A 151 1.06 -8.42 -27.60
CA LEU A 151 0.82 -7.10 -28.19
C LEU A 151 2.05 -6.20 -28.15
N ASP A 152 3.10 -6.58 -27.43
CA ASP A 152 4.27 -5.74 -27.10
C ASP A 152 3.83 -4.35 -26.61
N MET A 153 2.98 -4.34 -25.58
CA MET A 153 2.23 -3.16 -25.19
C MET A 153 2.26 -2.91 -23.67
N TYR A 154 2.62 -1.69 -23.31
CA TYR A 154 2.58 -1.18 -21.94
C TYR A 154 1.31 -0.35 -21.74
N VAL A 155 0.61 -0.58 -20.64
CA VAL A 155 -0.60 0.15 -20.27
C VAL A 155 -0.46 0.69 -18.85
N TRP A 156 -0.45 2.01 -18.72
CA TRP A 156 -0.52 2.70 -17.44
C TRP A 156 -1.97 2.81 -16.98
N CYS A 157 -2.24 2.37 -15.76
CA CYS A 157 -3.55 2.33 -15.15
C CYS A 157 -3.71 3.49 -14.17
N ILE A 158 -4.71 4.35 -14.41
CA ILE A 158 -5.05 5.44 -13.48
C ILE A 158 -6.05 4.89 -12.46
N CYS A 159 -5.62 4.84 -11.21
CA CYS A 159 -6.37 4.27 -10.09
C CYS A 159 -6.97 5.34 -9.14
N PHE A 160 -6.90 6.61 -9.51
CA PHE A 160 -7.38 7.71 -8.67
C PHE A 160 -8.86 8.03 -8.92
N TYR A 161 -9.67 7.98 -7.86
CA TYR A 161 -11.09 8.32 -7.87
C TYR A 161 -11.32 9.77 -7.42
N GLY A 162 -11.83 10.66 -8.29
CA GLY A 162 -12.12 12.05 -7.88
C GLY A 162 -12.40 13.06 -9.01
N SER A 163 -12.65 14.31 -8.61
CA SER A 163 -12.91 15.43 -9.54
C SER A 163 -11.59 16.09 -9.97
N ASP A 164 -11.19 15.82 -11.21
CA ASP A 164 -9.97 16.30 -11.89
C ASP A 164 -8.63 15.73 -11.36
N TRP A 165 -8.43 14.43 -11.57
CA TRP A 165 -7.18 13.70 -11.25
C TRP A 165 -5.92 14.36 -11.81
N ARG A 166 -6.06 15.19 -12.85
CA ARG A 166 -4.95 15.90 -13.51
C ARG A 166 -4.18 16.82 -12.59
N ASP A 167 -4.81 17.39 -11.56
CA ASP A 167 -4.16 18.28 -10.59
C ASP A 167 -3.62 17.53 -9.35
N VAL A 168 -3.80 16.20 -9.29
CA VAL A 168 -3.33 15.37 -8.19
C VAL A 168 -1.83 15.12 -8.34
N LEU A 169 -1.08 15.27 -7.24
CA LEU A 169 0.35 15.03 -7.21
C LEU A 169 0.65 13.52 -7.23
N THR A 170 1.54 13.10 -8.11
CA THR A 170 2.07 11.73 -8.18
C THR A 170 3.28 11.56 -7.27
N ASP A 171 3.57 10.31 -6.93
CA ASP A 171 4.79 9.92 -6.22
C ASP A 171 5.94 9.54 -7.17
N ILE A 172 5.78 9.79 -8.48
CA ILE A 172 6.82 9.56 -9.48
C ILE A 172 8.04 10.44 -9.18
N PRO A 173 9.23 9.83 -8.98
CA PRO A 173 10.45 10.58 -8.72
C PRO A 173 10.89 11.35 -9.97
N ILE A 174 11.47 12.55 -9.77
CA ILE A 174 12.09 13.30 -10.87
C ILE A 174 13.31 12.50 -11.37
N PRO A 175 13.39 12.13 -12.65
CA PRO A 175 14.55 11.44 -13.18
C PRO A 175 15.77 12.36 -13.06
N GLU A 176 16.92 11.84 -12.60
CA GLU A 176 18.17 12.60 -12.45
C GLU A 176 18.62 13.29 -13.75
N LYS A 177 18.14 12.82 -14.91
CA LYS A 177 18.45 13.39 -16.24
C LYS A 177 17.65 14.66 -16.59
N ALA A 178 16.72 15.09 -15.73
CA ALA A 178 15.88 16.27 -15.95
C ALA A 178 16.26 17.49 -15.07
N ALA A 179 17.39 17.43 -14.36
CA ALA A 179 17.94 18.51 -13.52
C ALA A 179 19.10 19.27 -14.18
#